data_AF-A0A2E8L6V9-F1
#
_entry.id   AF-A0A2E8L6V9-F1
#
_cell.length_a   1.000
_cell.length_b   1.000
_cell.length_c   1.000
_cell.angle_alpha   90.00
_cell.angle_beta   90.00
_cell.angle_gamma   90.00
#
_symmetry.space_group_name_H-M   'P 1'
#
loop_
_entity.id
_entity.type
_entity.pdbx_description
1 polymer ?
#
loop_
_entity_poly.entity_id
_entity_poly.type
_entity_poly.pdbx_seq_one_letter_code
_entity_poly.pdbx_strand_id
1 'polypeptide(L)'
;MLDWSRYPNFTEAEMACKHTGMTGVKPELMEHLQALRNEVGALDVSSGYRAVAHPVEASKSRAGTHTTGYAVDIRCFGGRAHKILNAAIRQGVWTGIGINMTGDHEQRFIHLDCLPVEGWEGYEHIGRPNLWSY
;
A
#
# COMPACT_ATOMS: atom_id res chain seq x y z
N MET A 1 12.59 -15.00 -0.28
CA MET A 1 12.22 -14.33 0.98
C MET A 1 12.84 -12.94 0.94
N LEU A 2 12.12 -11.91 1.39
CA LEU A 2 12.61 -10.53 1.36
C LEU A 2 13.75 -10.36 2.38
N ASP A 3 14.82 -9.65 2.02
CA ASP A 3 15.85 -9.25 2.97
C ASP A 3 15.40 -7.99 3.73
N TRP A 4 14.85 -8.18 4.93
CA TRP A 4 14.33 -7.11 5.77
C TRP A 4 15.41 -6.18 6.34
N SER A 5 16.69 -6.58 6.31
CA SER A 5 17.78 -5.71 6.78
C SER A 5 17.93 -4.45 5.92
N ARG A 6 17.43 -4.49 4.67
CA ARG A 6 17.38 -3.35 3.75
C ARG A 6 16.30 -2.32 4.10
N TYR A 7 15.32 -2.68 4.94
CA TYR A 7 14.16 -1.85 5.26
C TYR A 7 14.06 -1.60 6.77
N PRO A 8 15.05 -0.93 7.39
CA PRO A 8 15.18 -0.84 8.84
C PRO A 8 14.02 -0.10 9.53
N ASN A 9 13.19 0.63 8.76
CA ASN A 9 12.02 1.30 9.30
C ASN A 9 10.76 0.41 9.31
N PHE A 10 10.81 -0.81 8.80
CA PHE A 10 9.66 -1.71 8.70
C PHE A 10 9.97 -3.07 9.29
N THR A 11 8.91 -3.77 9.69
CA THR A 11 8.99 -5.18 10.08
C THR A 11 8.16 -6.04 9.15
N GLU A 12 8.49 -7.33 9.07
CA GLU A 12 7.69 -8.28 8.30
C GLU A 12 6.24 -8.35 8.80
N ALA A 13 6.05 -8.34 10.12
CA ALA A 13 4.73 -8.42 10.75
C ALA A 13 3.84 -7.21 10.39
N GLU A 14 4.44 -6.02 10.25
CA GLU A 14 3.73 -4.80 9.84
C GLU A 14 3.17 -4.90 8.41
N MET A 15 3.85 -5.64 7.54
CA MET A 15 3.50 -5.79 6.13
C MET A 15 2.76 -7.10 5.80
N ALA A 16 2.72 -8.05 6.73
CA ALA A 16 2.08 -9.34 6.56
C ALA A 16 0.55 -9.23 6.50
N CYS A 17 -0.08 -10.21 5.85
CA CYS A 17 -1.53 -10.33 5.81
C CYS A 17 -2.08 -10.54 7.22
N LYS A 18 -2.89 -9.59 7.71
CA LYS A 18 -3.49 -9.64 9.05
C LYS A 18 -4.40 -10.85 9.28
N HIS A 19 -4.96 -11.43 8.22
CA HIS A 19 -5.82 -12.61 8.32
C HIS A 19 -5.04 -13.93 8.34
N THR A 20 -4.01 -14.06 7.49
CA THR A 20 -3.34 -15.36 7.27
C THR A 20 -1.91 -15.41 7.81
N GLY A 21 -1.33 -14.27 8.20
CA GLY A 21 0.09 -14.14 8.54
C GLY A 21 1.04 -14.25 7.33
N MET A 22 0.52 -14.56 6.14
CA MET A 22 1.34 -14.72 4.94
C MET A 22 2.00 -13.41 4.55
N THR A 23 3.22 -13.52 4.03
CA THR A 23 3.97 -12.38 3.48
C THR A 23 4.02 -12.50 1.96
N GLY A 24 4.02 -11.35 1.29
CA GLY A 24 3.96 -11.30 -0.16
C GLY A 24 4.29 -9.94 -0.75
N VAL A 25 4.70 -8.98 0.09
CA VAL A 25 5.13 -7.66 -0.38
C VAL A 25 6.37 -7.76 -1.25
N LYS A 26 6.43 -6.89 -2.26
CA LYS A 26 7.49 -6.89 -3.27
C LYS A 26 8.62 -5.93 -2.86
N PRO A 27 9.89 -6.24 -3.19
CA PRO A 27 11.02 -5.36 -2.91
C PRO A 27 10.81 -3.92 -3.40
N GLU A 28 10.21 -3.76 -4.58
CA GLU A 28 9.94 -2.47 -5.22
C GLU A 28 9.05 -1.58 -4.34
N LEU A 29 7.96 -2.15 -3.81
CA LEU A 29 7.10 -1.45 -2.84
C LEU A 29 7.91 -1.02 -1.61
N MET A 30 8.71 -1.94 -1.07
CA MET A 30 9.46 -1.69 0.16
C MET A 30 10.55 -0.64 -0.01
N GLU A 31 11.21 -0.58 -1.17
CA GLU A 31 12.17 0.49 -1.51
C GLU A 31 11.50 1.87 -1.49
N HIS A 32 10.32 1.99 -2.10
CA HIS A 32 9.57 3.25 -2.13
C HIS A 32 9.02 3.63 -0.74
N LEU A 33 8.52 2.66 0.02
CA LEU A 33 8.04 2.90 1.39
C LEU A 33 9.17 3.28 2.35
N GLN A 34 10.34 2.67 2.21
CA GLN A 34 11.52 3.02 2.99
C GLN A 34 11.95 4.46 2.72
N ALA A 35 12.00 4.87 1.45
CA ALA A 35 12.25 6.26 1.08
C ALA A 35 11.18 7.22 1.63
N LEU A 36 9.91 6.84 1.54
CA LEU A 36 8.81 7.66 2.04
C LEU A 36 8.90 7.84 3.57
N ARG A 37 9.10 6.76 4.32
CA ARG A 37 9.23 6.79 5.77
C ARG A 37 10.47 7.56 6.24
N ASN A 38 11.57 7.51 5.49
CA ASN A 38 12.75 8.35 5.75
C ASN A 38 12.41 9.85 5.66
N GLU A 39 11.60 10.25 4.68
CA GLU A 39 11.25 11.65 4.44
C GLU A 39 10.19 12.17 5.43
N VAL A 40 9.11 11.42 5.61
CA VAL A 40 7.96 11.92 6.38
C VAL A 40 7.95 11.48 7.84
N GLY A 41 8.78 10.51 8.23
CA GLY A 41 8.75 9.85 9.53
C GLY A 41 7.73 8.71 9.58
N ALA A 42 7.36 8.25 10.79
CA ALA A 42 6.52 7.07 11.03
C ALA A 42 5.28 6.94 10.11
N LEU A 43 5.15 5.81 9.43
CA LEU A 43 3.97 5.46 8.64
C LEU A 43 3.19 4.41 9.43
N ASP A 44 1.94 4.71 9.82
CA ASP A 44 1.07 3.74 10.49
C ASP A 44 0.43 2.84 9.43
N VAL A 45 1.07 1.71 9.15
CA VAL A 45 0.58 0.74 8.15
C VAL A 45 -0.68 0.06 8.68
N SER A 46 -1.83 0.43 8.11
CA SER A 46 -3.10 -0.22 8.44
C SER A 46 -3.29 -1.51 7.64
N SER A 47 -2.68 -1.65 6.47
CA SER A 47 -2.70 -2.89 5.69
C SER A 47 -1.53 -2.97 4.71
N GLY A 48 -0.70 -4.01 4.83
CA GLY A 48 0.30 -4.38 3.82
C GLY A 48 -0.27 -5.39 2.80
N TYR A 49 0.40 -6.52 2.63
CA TYR A 49 -0.07 -7.61 1.77
C TYR A 49 -1.41 -8.19 2.26
N ARG A 50 -2.26 -8.63 1.33
CA ARG A 50 -3.45 -9.44 1.63
C ARG A 50 -3.39 -10.71 0.81
N ALA A 51 -3.50 -11.88 1.45
CA ALA A 51 -3.69 -13.11 0.69
C ALA A 51 -5.05 -13.09 -0.02
N VAL A 52 -5.21 -13.84 -1.12
CA VAL A 52 -6.50 -13.97 -1.83
C VAL A 52 -7.62 -14.46 -0.89
N ALA A 53 -7.28 -15.29 0.11
CA ALA A 53 -8.20 -15.77 1.13
C ALA A 53 -8.57 -14.72 2.20
N HIS A 54 -7.95 -13.54 2.21
CA HIS A 54 -8.33 -12.47 3.13
C HIS A 54 -9.80 -12.09 2.90
N PRO A 55 -10.66 -11.99 3.94
CA PRO A 55 -12.11 -11.85 3.76
C PRO A 55 -12.54 -10.71 2.83
N VAL A 56 -11.86 -9.55 2.92
CA VAL A 56 -12.10 -8.39 2.06
C VAL A 56 -11.74 -8.64 0.59
N GLU A 57 -10.74 -9.47 0.31
CA GLU A 57 -10.37 -9.80 -1.08
C GLU A 57 -11.22 -10.96 -1.61
N ALA A 58 -11.50 -11.96 -0.77
CA ALA A 58 -12.33 -13.11 -1.10
C ALA A 58 -13.79 -12.75 -1.39
N SER A 59 -14.31 -11.65 -0.84
CA SER A 59 -15.67 -11.17 -1.10
C SER A 59 -15.81 -10.41 -2.42
N LYS A 60 -14.71 -10.03 -3.07
CA LYS A 60 -14.74 -9.29 -4.33
C LYS A 60 -14.87 -10.25 -5.51
N SER A 61 -15.47 -9.80 -6.59
CA SER A 61 -15.46 -10.52 -7.88
C SER A 61 -14.05 -10.63 -8.46
N ARG A 62 -13.18 -9.66 -8.15
CA ARG A 62 -11.75 -9.66 -8.50
C ARG A 62 -10.94 -9.09 -7.33
N ALA A 63 -9.83 -9.76 -7.01
CA ALA A 63 -8.92 -9.35 -5.96
C ALA A 63 -8.28 -7.99 -6.28
N GLY A 64 -8.08 -7.16 -5.26
CA GLY A 64 -7.47 -5.84 -5.38
C GLY A 64 -5.93 -5.86 -5.34
N THR A 65 -5.31 -4.68 -5.46
CA THR A 65 -3.85 -4.53 -5.57
C THR A 65 -3.06 -5.09 -4.38
N HIS A 66 -3.64 -5.20 -3.19
CA HIS A 66 -2.96 -5.81 -2.03
C HIS A 66 -2.55 -7.27 -2.23
N THR A 67 -3.26 -8.02 -3.08
CA THR A 67 -2.91 -9.43 -3.39
C THR A 67 -1.69 -9.57 -4.29
N THR A 68 -1.25 -8.47 -4.92
CA THR A 68 -0.08 -8.46 -5.80
C THR A 68 1.23 -8.24 -5.04
N GLY A 69 1.15 -7.70 -3.81
CA GLY A 69 2.30 -7.31 -3.01
C GLY A 69 2.87 -5.92 -3.33
N TYR A 70 2.21 -5.14 -4.20
CA TYR A 70 2.63 -3.79 -4.60
C TYR A 70 1.88 -2.65 -3.91
N ALA A 71 0.99 -2.96 -2.96
CA ALA A 71 0.11 -1.97 -2.33
C ALA A 71 0.24 -1.92 -0.81
N VAL A 72 -0.03 -0.74 -0.25
CA VAL A 72 -0.13 -0.49 1.19
C VAL A 72 -1.24 0.53 1.48
N ASP A 73 -1.91 0.35 2.61
CA ASP A 73 -2.77 1.37 3.21
C ASP A 73 -2.05 1.97 4.43
N ILE A 74 -1.97 3.30 4.49
CA ILE A 74 -1.33 4.05 5.56
C ILE A 74 -2.40 4.87 6.28
N ARG A 75 -2.67 4.52 7.54
CA ARG A 75 -3.60 5.28 8.39
C ARG A 75 -3.03 6.68 8.63
N CYS A 76 -3.82 7.69 8.29
CA CYS A 76 -3.46 9.08 8.49
C CYS A 76 -4.69 9.99 8.33
N PHE A 77 -4.58 11.21 8.86
CA PHE A 77 -5.62 12.23 8.75
C PHE A 77 -5.01 13.63 8.87
N GLY A 78 -5.78 14.64 8.47
CA GLY A 78 -5.42 16.06 8.61
C GLY A 78 -4.04 16.39 8.03
N GLY A 79 -3.23 17.15 8.78
CA GLY A 79 -1.89 17.55 8.34
C GLY A 79 -0.94 16.37 8.07
N ARG A 80 -1.15 15.21 8.72
CA ARG A 80 -0.34 14.02 8.47
C ARG A 80 -0.61 13.44 7.09
N ALA A 81 -1.89 13.32 6.71
CA ALA A 81 -2.29 12.89 5.38
C ALA A 81 -1.74 13.82 4.29
N HIS A 82 -1.84 15.13 4.50
CA HIS A 82 -1.27 16.12 3.58
C HIS A 82 0.25 15.93 3.40
N LYS A 83 1.01 15.76 4.49
CA LYS A 83 2.47 15.54 4.42
C LYS A 83 2.83 14.27 3.65
N ILE A 84 2.14 13.15 3.94
CA ILE A 84 2.36 11.86 3.28
C ILE A 84 2.06 11.96 1.79
N LEU A 85 0.87 12.46 1.43
CA LEU A 85 0.43 12.57 0.04
C LEU A 85 1.40 13.43 -0.79
N ASN A 86 1.82 14.57 -0.24
CA ASN A 86 2.69 15.50 -0.94
C ASN A 86 4.09 14.89 -1.17
N ALA A 87 4.63 14.13 -0.22
CA ALA A 87 5.87 13.38 -0.40
C ALA A 87 5.71 12.23 -1.41
N ALA A 88 4.64 11.45 -1.33
CA ALA A 88 4.35 10.38 -2.28
C ALA A 88 4.27 10.91 -3.72
N ILE A 89 3.53 11.99 -3.96
CA ILE A 89 3.45 12.62 -5.30
C ILE A 89 4.83 13.05 -5.80
N ARG A 90 5.66 13.66 -4.95
CA ARG A 90 7.03 14.06 -5.33
C ARG A 90 7.95 12.90 -5.69
N GLN A 91 7.77 11.73 -5.07
CA GLN A 91 8.56 10.54 -5.43
C GLN A 91 8.30 10.09 -6.87
N GLY A 92 7.09 10.32 -7.41
CA GLY A 92 6.77 10.04 -8.81
C GLY A 92 6.74 8.56 -9.20
N VAL A 93 6.86 7.64 -8.24
CA VAL A 93 6.90 6.19 -8.43
C VAL A 93 5.54 5.51 -8.23
N TRP A 94 4.61 6.17 -7.55
CA TRP A 94 3.31 5.61 -7.21
C TRP A 94 2.38 5.70 -8.41
N THR A 95 1.88 4.54 -8.84
CA THR A 95 0.97 4.42 -9.99
C THR A 95 -0.48 4.40 -9.55
N GLY A 96 -0.78 4.02 -8.31
CA GLY A 96 -2.12 4.08 -7.74
C GLY A 96 -2.15 4.85 -6.43
N ILE A 97 -3.06 5.82 -6.34
CA ILE A 97 -3.30 6.62 -5.13
C ILE A 97 -4.79 6.61 -4.81
N GLY A 98 -5.16 6.02 -3.68
CA GLY A 98 -6.53 6.03 -3.16
C GLY A 98 -6.62 6.84 -1.88
N ILE A 99 -7.64 7.69 -1.75
CA ILE A 99 -7.78 8.58 -0.58
C ILE A 99 -9.08 8.25 0.15
N ASN A 100 -8.99 7.88 1.43
CA ASN A 100 -10.12 7.79 2.33
C ASN A 100 -9.94 8.76 3.50
N MET A 101 -10.69 9.87 3.48
CA MET A 101 -10.63 10.92 4.51
C MET A 101 -11.98 11.15 5.20
N THR A 102 -12.92 10.23 5.04
CA THR A 102 -14.25 10.30 5.66
C THR A 102 -14.37 9.34 6.86
N GLY A 103 -15.41 9.50 7.67
CA GLY A 103 -15.62 8.66 8.86
C GLY A 103 -14.64 8.91 10.00
N ASP A 104 -14.55 7.96 10.93
CA ASP A 104 -13.69 8.02 12.10
C ASP A 104 -12.20 8.01 11.74
N HIS A 105 -11.36 8.66 12.55
CA HIS A 105 -9.92 8.81 12.26
C HIS A 105 -9.19 7.47 12.08
N GLU A 106 -9.65 6.41 12.74
CA GLU A 106 -9.07 5.07 12.65
C GLU A 106 -9.32 4.39 11.30
N GLN A 107 -10.36 4.84 10.58
CA GLN A 107 -10.78 4.34 9.27
C GLN A 107 -10.23 5.16 8.10
N ARG A 108 -9.58 6.30 8.38
CA ARG A 108 -8.98 7.16 7.37
C ARG A 108 -7.59 6.67 6.98
N PHE A 109 -7.31 6.65 5.69
CA PHE A 109 -6.02 6.20 5.16
C PHE A 109 -5.75 6.75 3.77
N ILE A 110 -4.48 6.67 3.38
CA ILE A 110 -4.05 6.80 1.99
C ILE A 110 -3.60 5.41 1.53
N HIS A 111 -4.19 4.95 0.44
CA HIS A 111 -3.72 3.80 -0.32
C HIS A 111 -2.63 4.25 -1.29
N LEU A 112 -1.53 3.53 -1.32
CA LEU A 112 -0.46 3.70 -2.29
C LEU A 112 -0.11 2.36 -2.91
N ASP A 113 -0.01 2.31 -4.24
CA ASP A 113 0.58 1.19 -4.94
C ASP A 113 1.51 1.63 -6.08
N CYS A 114 2.48 0.77 -6.37
CA CYS A 114 3.44 0.92 -7.45
C CYS A 114 3.29 -0.23 -8.46
N LEU A 115 2.04 -0.67 -8.70
CA LEU A 115 1.76 -1.74 -9.64
C LEU A 115 2.31 -1.35 -11.04
N PRO A 116 3.10 -2.21 -11.70
CA PRO A 116 3.64 -1.92 -13.03
C PRO A 116 2.53 -1.63 -14.04
N VAL A 117 2.75 -0.65 -14.92
CA VAL A 117 1.78 -0.22 -15.94
C VAL A 117 1.70 -1.23 -17.10
N GLU A 118 2.74 -2.05 -17.29
CA GLU A 118 2.84 -3.03 -18.38
C GLU A 118 3.18 -4.43 -17.84
N GLY A 119 2.67 -5.47 -18.52
CA GLY A 119 3.17 -6.83 -18.37
C GLY A 119 2.55 -7.69 -17.27
N TRP A 120 1.34 -7.39 -16.78
CA TRP A 120 0.63 -8.23 -15.81
C TRP A 120 -0.64 -8.87 -16.35
N GLU A 121 -0.59 -10.19 -16.53
CA GLU A 121 -1.73 -11.03 -16.91
C GLU A 121 -2.68 -11.20 -15.71
N GLY A 122 -3.97 -10.89 -15.89
CA GLY A 122 -5.03 -11.05 -14.88
C GLY A 122 -5.36 -9.80 -14.05
N TYR A 123 -4.62 -8.69 -14.20
CA TYR A 123 -4.85 -7.42 -13.49
C TYR A 123 -4.98 -6.22 -14.44
N GLU A 124 -5.17 -6.44 -15.73
CA GLU A 124 -5.33 -5.42 -16.78
C GLU A 124 -6.55 -4.52 -16.54
N HIS A 125 -7.48 -4.98 -15.72
CA HIS A 125 -8.66 -4.23 -15.29
C HIS A 125 -8.32 -3.12 -14.29
N ILE A 126 -7.15 -3.17 -13.66
CA ILE A 126 -6.66 -2.16 -12.73
C ILE A 126 -5.89 -1.12 -13.55
N GLY A 127 -6.62 -0.15 -14.12
CA GLY A 127 -5.99 0.95 -14.88
C GLY A 127 -4.96 1.70 -14.05
N ARG A 128 -3.76 1.91 -14.61
CA ARG A 128 -2.66 2.68 -14.01
C ARG A 128 -2.06 3.64 -15.06
N PRO A 129 -1.65 4.87 -14.70
CA PRO A 129 -1.78 5.46 -13.36
C PRO A 129 -3.24 5.79 -13.00
N ASN A 130 -3.58 5.84 -11.71
CA ASN A 130 -4.93 6.16 -11.26
C ASN A 130 -4.96 6.87 -9.88
N LEU A 131 -5.93 7.76 -9.71
CA LEU A 131 -6.25 8.48 -8.48
C LEU A 131 -7.75 8.34 -8.19
N TRP A 132 -8.12 7.90 -6.99
CA TRP A 132 -9.52 7.73 -6.61
C TRP A 132 -9.81 8.12 -5.14
N SER A 133 -11.09 8.34 -4.85
CA SER A 133 -11.61 8.43 -3.47
C SER A 133 -12.32 7.14 -3.12
N TYR A 134 -12.22 6.72 -1.86
CA TYR A 134 -13.09 5.70 -1.27
C TYR A 134 -14.45 6.30 -0.87
#